data_AF-A0AAW2WXL0-F1
#
_entry.id   AF-A0AAW2WXL0-F1
#
_cell.length_a   1.000
_cell.length_b   1.000
_cell.length_c   1.000
_cell.angle_alpha   90.00
_cell.angle_beta   90.00
_cell.angle_gamma   90.00
#
_symmetry.space_group_name_H-M   'P 1'
#
loop_
_entity.id
_entity.type
_entity.pdbx_description
1 polymer ?
#
loop_
_entity_poly.entity_id
_entity_poly.type
_entity_poly.pdbx_seq_one_letter_code
_entity_poly.pdbx_strand_id
1 'polypeptide(L)'
;MDLKEFDVILGMDWLAQHRAVVDCYKKEVMIESSGESRVVFVGDRQVVPVCVISAVEARRLMLEGCEAYLAHVIDTKKVNPTLEEIPVVRDFPEVFPDDLPGLPPHREVDFAIETLPGVAPISIAPYRMAPVELQELKKQLEELLEKGFIQPSTSPWGAPVLFVKKKDGSMRLCVDYRQLNRVTVKNKYPLPRIDDLLDQLKGATTFSKIDLRSGYWQLRIAEKDIPKNSFSYSLWSL
;
A
#
# COMPACT_ATOMS: atom_id res chain seq x y z
N MET A 1 -33.45 6.58 -16.57
CA MET A 1 -32.17 7.14 -16.10
C MET A 1 -32.00 8.49 -16.76
N ASP A 2 -32.00 9.56 -15.99
CA ASP A 2 -31.88 10.92 -16.52
C ASP A 2 -30.50 11.47 -16.13
N LEU A 3 -29.52 11.31 -17.03
CA LEU A 3 -28.13 11.72 -16.87
C LEU A 3 -27.99 13.20 -17.25
N LYS A 4 -28.58 14.09 -16.43
CA LYS A 4 -28.79 15.50 -16.80
C LYS A 4 -27.58 16.43 -16.64
N GLU A 5 -26.49 15.97 -16.01
CA GLU A 5 -25.33 16.80 -15.68
C GLU A 5 -23.99 16.27 -16.20
N PHE A 6 -23.98 15.13 -16.88
CA PHE A 6 -22.74 14.48 -17.31
C PHE A 6 -22.79 14.12 -18.78
N ASP A 7 -21.74 14.52 -19.50
CA ASP A 7 -21.49 13.99 -20.83
C ASP A 7 -21.03 12.53 -20.67
N VAL A 8 -21.94 11.60 -20.95
CA VAL A 8 -21.66 10.16 -20.83
C VAL A 8 -21.15 9.64 -22.17
N ILE A 9 -19.93 9.11 -22.16
CA ILE A 9 -19.38 8.36 -23.29
C ILE A 9 -19.69 6.89 -23.08
N LEU A 10 -20.62 6.36 -23.87
CA LEU A 10 -20.96 4.94 -23.86
C LEU A 10 -20.00 4.20 -24.79
N GLY A 11 -19.28 3.21 -24.26
CA GLY A 11 -18.38 2.37 -25.04
C GLY A 11 -19.12 1.49 -26.04
N MET A 12 -18.44 1.10 -27.12
CA MET A 12 -19.01 0.27 -28.18
C MET A 12 -19.52 -1.08 -27.68
N ASP A 13 -18.81 -1.70 -26.73
CA ASP A 13 -19.22 -2.97 -26.12
C ASP A 13 -20.56 -2.85 -25.37
N TRP A 14 -20.76 -1.73 -24.68
CA TRP A 14 -22.00 -1.45 -23.95
C TRP A 14 -23.17 -1.20 -24.90
N LEU A 15 -22.96 -0.42 -25.97
CA LEU A 15 -23.96 -0.16 -27.00
C LEU A 15 -24.36 -1.45 -27.73
N ALA A 16 -23.39 -2.32 -28.03
CA ALA A 16 -23.64 -3.61 -28.66
C ALA A 16 -24.46 -4.54 -27.75
N GLN A 17 -24.13 -4.58 -26.45
CA GLN A 17 -24.84 -5.38 -25.46
C GLN A 17 -26.32 -4.99 -25.34
N HIS A 18 -26.64 -3.70 -25.46
CA HIS A 18 -28.00 -3.17 -25.32
C HIS A 18 -28.70 -2.90 -26.66
N ARG A 19 -28.14 -3.41 -27.76
CA ARG A 19 -28.67 -3.25 -29.13
C ARG A 19 -29.01 -1.81 -29.48
N ALA A 20 -28.16 -0.88 -29.07
CA ALA A 20 -28.40 0.54 -29.26
C ALA A 20 -28.36 0.91 -30.75
N VAL A 21 -29.33 1.73 -31.18
CA VAL A 21 -29.40 2.29 -32.54
C VAL A 21 -29.09 3.78 -32.46
N VAL A 22 -28.04 4.21 -33.15
CA VAL A 22 -27.58 5.61 -33.17
C VAL A 22 -28.07 6.28 -34.46
N ASP A 23 -28.93 7.29 -34.33
CA ASP A 23 -29.34 8.17 -35.43
C ASP A 23 -28.55 9.48 -35.35
N CYS A 24 -27.49 9.56 -36.15
CA CYS A 24 -26.60 10.73 -36.18
C CYS A 24 -27.28 11.98 -36.74
N TYR A 25 -28.31 11.84 -37.57
CA TYR A 25 -29.02 13.00 -38.16
C TYR A 25 -29.96 13.63 -37.12
N LYS A 26 -30.69 12.80 -36.37
CA LYS A 26 -31.58 13.25 -35.28
C LYS A 26 -30.86 13.53 -33.97
N LYS A 27 -29.59 13.12 -33.85
CA LYS A 27 -28.81 13.15 -32.60
C LYS A 27 -29.49 12.32 -31.50
N GLU A 28 -29.99 11.15 -31.88
CA GLU A 28 -30.73 10.26 -31.01
C GLU A 28 -30.02 8.93 -30.82
N VAL A 29 -30.07 8.39 -29.60
CA VAL A 29 -29.66 7.00 -29.31
C VAL A 29 -30.87 6.27 -28.76
N MET A 30 -31.31 5.24 -29.47
CA MET A 30 -32.41 4.37 -29.07
C MET A 30 -31.87 3.09 -28.46
N ILE A 31 -32.42 2.69 -27.32
CA ILE A 31 -32.04 1.48 -26.61
C ILE A 31 -33.31 0.65 -26.38
N GLU A 32 -33.28 -0.62 -26.81
CA GLU A 32 -34.36 -1.57 -26.53
C GLU A 32 -34.01 -2.36 -25.27
N SER A 33 -34.72 -2.07 -24.17
CA SER A 33 -34.66 -2.89 -22.97
C SER A 33 -35.53 -4.13 -23.14
N SER A 34 -35.14 -5.24 -22.51
CA SER A 34 -35.66 -6.61 -22.68
C SER A 34 -37.13 -6.84 -22.23
N GLY A 35 -37.96 -5.79 -22.15
CA GLY A 35 -39.36 -5.85 -21.74
C GLY A 35 -40.16 -4.59 -22.10
N GLU A 36 -40.26 -4.27 -23.39
CA GLU A 36 -41.19 -3.29 -24.01
C GLU A 36 -40.93 -1.79 -23.81
N SER A 37 -39.98 -1.39 -22.96
CA SER A 37 -39.64 0.03 -22.81
C SER A 37 -38.55 0.46 -23.78
N ARG A 38 -38.93 1.28 -24.78
CA ARG A 38 -38.00 1.97 -25.67
C ARG A 38 -37.51 3.26 -25.02
N VAL A 39 -36.21 3.37 -24.79
CA VAL A 39 -35.61 4.59 -24.26
C VAL A 39 -34.94 5.33 -25.42
N VAL A 40 -35.40 6.56 -25.68
CA VAL A 40 -34.81 7.46 -26.68
C VAL A 40 -34.05 8.56 -25.94
N PHE A 41 -32.74 8.63 -26.12
CA PHE A 41 -31.92 9.74 -25.66
C PHE A 41 -31.75 10.73 -26.81
N VAL A 42 -32.19 11.98 -26.60
CA VAL A 42 -32.00 13.09 -27.55
C VAL A 42 -30.85 13.95 -27.04
N GLY A 43 -29.86 14.23 -27.89
CA GLY A 43 -28.68 14.99 -27.51
C GLY A 43 -28.89 16.49 -27.25
N ASP A 44 -30.14 16.98 -27.29
CA ASP A 44 -30.45 18.40 -27.10
C ASP A 44 -31.00 18.67 -25.68
N ARG A 45 -30.36 19.60 -24.97
CA ARG A 45 -30.61 19.86 -23.54
C ARG A 45 -31.98 20.54 -23.35
N GLN A 46 -33.00 19.77 -22.97
CA GLN A 46 -34.11 20.33 -22.20
C GLN A 46 -33.74 20.37 -20.72
N VAL A 47 -33.59 21.59 -20.17
CA VAL A 47 -33.37 21.81 -18.74
C VAL A 47 -34.65 21.43 -17.99
N VAL A 48 -34.68 20.22 -17.45
CA VAL A 48 -35.70 19.79 -16.49
C VAL A 48 -35.06 19.85 -15.09
N PRO A 49 -35.76 20.28 -14.03
CA PRO A 49 -35.16 20.48 -12.72
C PRO A 49 -34.53 19.19 -12.19
N VAL A 50 -33.30 19.30 -11.67
CA VAL A 50 -32.62 18.19 -10.99
C VAL A 50 -33.40 17.87 -9.72
N CYS A 51 -33.81 16.60 -9.56
CA CYS A 51 -34.48 16.14 -8.35
C CYS A 51 -33.42 15.83 -7.29
N VAL A 52 -33.15 16.80 -6.43
CA VAL A 52 -32.30 16.61 -5.25
C VAL A 52 -33.18 16.06 -4.13
N ILE A 53 -32.87 14.85 -3.67
CA ILE A 53 -33.52 14.25 -2.50
C ILE A 53 -32.63 14.39 -1.27
N SER A 54 -33.25 14.44 -0.08
CA SER A 54 -32.51 14.45 1.17
C SER A 54 -31.83 13.10 1.45
N ALA A 55 -30.81 13.10 2.30
CA ALA A 55 -30.17 11.86 2.75
C ALA A 55 -31.11 10.92 3.54
N VAL A 56 -32.18 11.46 4.13
CA VAL A 56 -33.20 10.66 4.82
C VAL A 56 -34.09 9.95 3.80
N GLU A 57 -34.49 10.66 2.76
CA GLU A 57 -35.30 10.12 1.67
C GLU A 57 -34.52 9.08 0.85
N ALA A 58 -33.23 9.35 0.59
CA ALA A 58 -32.34 8.38 -0.05
C ALA A 58 -32.25 7.07 0.77
N ARG A 59 -32.12 7.17 2.09
CA ARG A 59 -32.13 5.99 2.98
C ARG A 59 -33.46 5.24 2.93
N ARG A 60 -34.59 5.95 2.92
CA ARG A 60 -35.93 5.35 2.81
C ARG A 60 -36.06 4.53 1.53
N LEU A 61 -35.67 5.11 0.38
CA LEU A 61 -35.73 4.45 -0.91
C LEU A 61 -34.80 3.22 -0.98
N MET A 62 -33.61 3.30 -0.38
CA MET A 62 -32.71 2.13 -0.27
C MET A 62 -33.32 1.00 0.57
N LEU A 63 -34.06 1.32 1.64
CA LEU A 63 -34.77 0.33 2.45
C LEU A 63 -35.98 -0.27 1.72
N GLU A 64 -36.59 0.48 0.80
CA GLU A 64 -37.69 0.02 -0.07
C GLU A 64 -37.20 -0.84 -1.26
N GLY A 65 -35.90 -1.16 -1.30
CA GLY A 65 -35.31 -2.06 -2.29
C GLY A 65 -34.81 -1.37 -3.56
N CYS A 66 -34.71 -0.05 -3.58
CA CYS A 66 -34.08 0.65 -4.70
C CYS A 66 -32.56 0.44 -4.71
N GLU A 67 -32.00 0.20 -5.89
CA GLU A 67 -30.56 0.13 -6.08
C GLU A 67 -29.95 1.54 -6.02
N ALA A 68 -28.92 1.69 -5.18
CA ALA A 68 -28.16 2.92 -5.06
C ALA A 68 -26.74 2.72 -5.58
N TYR A 69 -26.25 3.72 -6.30
CA TYR A 69 -24.91 3.73 -6.89
C TYR A 69 -24.13 4.92 -6.32
N LEU A 70 -22.92 4.66 -5.82
CA LEU A 70 -21.99 5.70 -5.36
C LEU A 70 -21.04 6.05 -6.51
N ALA A 71 -21.12 7.29 -6.99
CA ALA A 71 -20.15 7.82 -7.94
C ALA A 71 -19.13 8.69 -7.18
N HIS A 72 -17.85 8.31 -7.25
CA HIS A 72 -16.75 9.11 -6.72
C HIS A 72 -16.09 9.87 -7.88
N VAL A 73 -16.17 11.19 -7.86
CA VAL A 73 -15.55 12.03 -8.90
C VAL A 73 -14.11 12.31 -8.50
N ILE A 74 -13.16 11.82 -9.30
CA ILE A 74 -11.74 12.10 -9.14
C ILE A 74 -11.36 13.16 -10.18
N ASP A 75 -10.94 14.34 -9.72
CA ASP A 75 -10.35 15.34 -10.59
C ASP A 75 -8.92 14.91 -10.97
N THR A 76 -8.77 14.34 -12.16
CA THR A 76 -7.47 13.88 -12.69
C THR A 76 -6.53 15.02 -13.08
N LYS A 77 -7.00 16.27 -13.08
CA LYS A 77 -6.20 17.46 -13.38
C LYS A 77 -5.67 18.15 -12.11
N LYS A 78 -6.20 17.80 -10.93
CA LYS A 78 -5.63 18.26 -9.67
C LYS A 78 -4.28 17.58 -9.46
N VAL A 79 -3.22 18.36 -9.60
CA VAL A 79 -1.91 18.04 -9.03
C VAL A 79 -2.15 17.77 -7.54
N ASN A 80 -1.69 16.60 -7.05
CA ASN A 80 -1.73 16.35 -5.61
C ASN A 80 -1.08 17.53 -4.90
N PRO A 81 -1.69 18.07 -3.83
CA PRO A 81 -1.09 19.19 -3.12
C PRO A 81 0.35 18.85 -2.77
N THR A 82 1.26 19.78 -3.03
CA THR A 82 2.65 19.64 -2.59
C THR A 82 2.67 19.49 -1.07
N LEU A 83 3.65 18.77 -0.51
CA LEU A 83 3.67 18.48 0.93
C LEU A 83 3.65 19.79 1.75
N GLU A 84 4.21 20.86 1.19
CA GLU A 84 4.28 22.21 1.74
C GLU A 84 2.92 22.93 1.80
N GLU A 85 1.94 22.51 1.00
CA GLU A 85 0.57 23.05 0.99
C GLU A 85 -0.30 22.46 2.10
N ILE A 86 0.12 21.33 2.68
CA ILE A 86 -0.60 20.69 3.78
C ILE A 86 -0.10 21.30 5.10
N PRO A 87 -0.93 22.07 5.85
CA PRO A 87 -0.47 22.82 7.01
C PRO A 87 0.26 21.95 8.05
N VAL A 88 -0.25 20.75 8.33
CA VAL A 88 0.37 19.82 9.29
C VAL A 88 1.71 19.28 8.80
N VAL A 89 1.92 19.11 7.49
CA VAL A 89 3.21 18.61 6.97
C VAL A 89 4.24 19.73 6.95
N ARG A 90 3.81 20.95 6.60
CA ARG A 90 4.64 22.15 6.65
C ARG A 90 5.16 22.46 8.06
N ASP A 91 4.36 22.16 9.08
CA ASP A 91 4.75 22.40 10.48
C ASP A 91 5.70 21.32 11.02
N PHE A 92 5.80 20.15 10.36
CA PHE A 92 6.64 19.01 10.76
C PHE A 92 7.43 18.40 9.59
N PRO A 93 8.22 19.18 8.83
CA PRO A 93 8.94 18.69 7.65
C PRO A 93 9.91 17.55 7.98
N GLU A 94 10.47 17.53 9.19
CA GLU A 94 11.37 16.49 9.69
C GLU A 94 10.72 15.11 9.87
N VAL A 95 9.38 15.06 10.01
CA VAL A 95 8.61 13.82 10.17
C VAL A 95 8.26 13.21 8.81
N PHE A 96 8.24 14.02 7.75
CA PHE A 96 7.84 13.62 6.40
C PHE A 96 8.99 13.72 5.37
N PRO A 97 10.18 13.13 5.61
CA PRO A 97 11.25 13.17 4.64
C PRO A 97 10.96 12.25 3.45
N ASP A 98 11.51 12.62 2.28
CA ASP A 98 11.42 11.83 1.05
C ASP A 98 12.16 10.49 1.15
N ASP A 99 13.17 10.38 2.02
CA ASP A 99 13.87 9.14 2.34
C ASP A 99 14.31 9.14 3.81
N LEU A 100 14.63 7.96 4.35
CA LEU A 100 15.12 7.86 5.72
C LEU A 100 16.54 8.44 5.82
N PRO A 101 16.83 9.27 6.84
CA PRO A 101 18.12 9.96 7.00
C PRO A 101 19.29 9.03 7.39
N GLY A 102 19.06 7.72 7.46
CA GLY A 102 20.03 6.69 7.83
C GLY A 102 19.70 6.03 9.17
N LEU A 103 20.73 5.66 9.93
CA LEU A 103 20.58 4.92 11.18
C LEU A 103 19.78 5.74 12.22
N PRO A 104 18.75 5.16 12.85
CA PRO A 104 17.98 5.85 13.89
C PRO A 104 18.84 6.23 15.11
N PRO A 105 18.50 7.32 15.81
CA PRO A 105 19.16 7.68 17.07
C PRO A 105 18.93 6.60 18.12
N HIS A 106 19.82 6.51 19.11
CA HIS A 106 19.57 5.70 20.31
C HIS A 106 18.33 6.22 21.04
N ARG A 107 17.51 5.30 21.54
CA ARG A 107 16.35 5.60 22.37
C ARG A 107 16.49 4.91 23.72
N GLU A 108 15.56 5.15 24.64
CA GLU A 108 15.51 4.46 25.93
C GLU A 108 15.47 2.93 25.77
N VAL A 109 14.85 2.46 24.69
CA VAL A 109 14.74 1.04 24.35
C VAL A 109 15.21 0.84 22.90
N ASP A 110 16.40 0.25 22.76
CA ASP A 110 16.85 -0.34 21.50
C ASP A 110 16.30 -1.77 21.36
N PHE A 111 16.12 -2.22 20.12
CA PHE A 111 15.57 -3.54 19.81
C PHE A 111 16.55 -4.65 20.20
N ALA A 112 16.19 -5.43 21.21
CA ALA A 112 16.96 -6.58 21.68
C ALA A 112 16.56 -7.87 20.96
N ILE A 113 17.54 -8.71 20.64
CA ILE A 113 17.35 -10.04 20.05
C ILE A 113 17.74 -11.08 21.10
N GLU A 114 16.85 -11.32 22.06
CA GLU A 114 17.09 -12.29 23.13
C GLU A 114 17.06 -13.72 22.58
N THR A 115 18.14 -14.46 22.79
CA THR A 115 18.24 -15.88 22.41
C THR A 115 18.10 -16.75 23.65
N LEU A 116 17.65 -18.00 23.47
CA LEU A 116 17.59 -18.97 24.56
C LEU A 116 18.98 -19.13 25.22
N PRO A 117 19.05 -19.29 26.56
CA PRO A 117 20.32 -19.47 27.25
C PRO A 117 21.13 -20.66 26.71
N GLY A 118 22.44 -20.48 26.56
CA GLY A 118 23.36 -21.54 26.15
C GLY A 118 23.39 -21.86 24.64
N VAL A 119 22.67 -21.10 23.81
CA VAL A 119 22.71 -21.27 22.35
C VAL A 119 24.02 -20.74 21.77
N ALA A 120 24.73 -21.60 21.03
CA ALA A 120 25.88 -21.20 20.24
C ALA A 120 25.45 -20.39 18.99
N PRO A 121 26.33 -19.52 18.45
CA PRO A 121 26.05 -18.79 17.22
C PRO A 121 25.70 -19.71 16.05
N ILE A 122 24.70 -19.32 15.26
CA ILE A 122 24.26 -20.05 14.08
C ILE A 122 24.80 -19.36 12.83
N SER A 123 25.61 -20.08 12.05
CA SER A 123 26.11 -19.64 10.75
C SER A 123 25.75 -20.65 9.67
N ILE A 124 25.08 -20.19 8.63
CA ILE A 124 24.55 -20.99 7.54
C ILE A 124 25.26 -20.59 6.25
N ALA A 125 25.63 -21.59 5.45
CA ALA A 125 26.24 -21.34 4.15
C ALA A 125 25.32 -20.48 3.25
N PRO A 126 25.87 -19.47 2.56
CA PRO A 126 25.12 -18.68 1.59
C PRO A 126 24.49 -19.55 0.50
N TYR A 127 23.31 -19.17 0.02
CA TYR A 127 22.69 -19.81 -1.14
C TYR A 127 23.44 -19.44 -2.43
N ARG A 128 23.45 -20.37 -3.38
CA ARG A 128 23.95 -20.09 -4.73
C ARG A 128 23.01 -19.12 -5.43
N MET A 129 23.58 -18.05 -5.99
CA MET A 129 22.86 -17.03 -6.73
C MET A 129 23.25 -17.04 -8.21
N ALA A 130 22.31 -16.66 -9.08
CA ALA A 130 22.59 -16.42 -10.49
C ALA A 130 23.36 -15.09 -10.67
N PRO A 131 24.09 -14.88 -11.80
CA PRO A 131 24.83 -13.64 -12.04
C PRO A 131 23.98 -12.36 -11.93
N VAL A 132 22.73 -12.41 -12.40
CA VAL A 132 21.79 -11.28 -12.31
C VAL A 132 21.42 -10.98 -10.85
N GLU A 133 21.24 -12.01 -10.02
CA GLU A 133 20.97 -11.85 -8.58
C GLU A 133 22.20 -11.30 -7.85
N LEU A 134 23.41 -11.70 -8.23
CA LEU A 134 24.64 -11.15 -7.64
C LEU A 134 24.84 -9.66 -7.97
N GLN A 135 24.50 -9.25 -9.19
CA GLN A 135 24.53 -7.83 -9.57
C GLN A 135 23.53 -7.01 -8.76
N GLU A 136 22.30 -7.52 -8.62
CA GLU A 136 21.25 -6.86 -7.82
C GLU A 136 21.60 -6.85 -6.33
N LEU A 137 22.19 -7.93 -5.81
CA LEU A 137 22.71 -8.01 -4.44
C LEU A 137 23.73 -6.91 -4.20
N LYS A 138 24.73 -6.78 -5.07
CA LYS A 138 25.78 -5.77 -4.93
C LYS A 138 25.18 -4.37 -4.88
N LYS A 139 24.26 -4.06 -5.79
CA LYS A 139 23.55 -2.78 -5.83
C LYS A 139 22.81 -2.48 -4.52
N GLN A 140 21.97 -3.40 -4.04
CA GLN A 140 21.21 -3.18 -2.81
C GLN A 140 22.12 -3.12 -1.57
N LEU A 141 23.24 -3.86 -1.54
CA LEU A 141 24.21 -3.76 -0.45
C LEU A 141 24.91 -2.41 -0.42
N GLU A 142 25.31 -1.87 -1.58
CA GLU A 142 25.92 -0.54 -1.67
C GLU A 142 24.95 0.54 -1.16
N GLU A 143 23.69 0.50 -1.57
CA GLU A 143 22.64 1.42 -1.08
C GLU A 143 22.44 1.33 0.44
N LEU A 144 22.42 0.11 1.00
CA LEU A 144 22.25 -0.10 2.44
C LEU A 144 23.48 0.33 3.25
N LEU A 145 24.69 0.16 2.70
CA LEU A 145 25.94 0.61 3.30
C LEU A 145 26.05 2.14 3.31
N GLU A 146 25.73 2.78 2.19
CA GLU A 146 25.74 4.25 2.06
C GLU A 146 24.76 4.90 3.03
N LYS A 147 23.60 4.30 3.25
CA LYS A 147 22.61 4.74 4.25
C LYS A 147 23.00 4.40 5.69
N GLY A 148 24.07 3.62 5.91
CA GLY A 148 24.51 3.18 7.24
C GLY A 148 23.56 2.19 7.93
N PHE A 149 22.68 1.54 7.18
CA PHE A 149 21.76 0.53 7.72
C PHE A 149 22.43 -0.81 7.99
N ILE A 150 23.52 -1.10 7.28
CA ILE A 150 24.36 -2.28 7.47
C ILE A 150 25.82 -1.86 7.55
N GLN A 151 26.66 -2.76 8.06
CA GLN A 151 28.11 -2.59 8.11
C GLN A 151 28.81 -3.94 7.92
N PRO A 152 30.06 -3.95 7.39
CA PRO A 152 30.87 -5.16 7.39
C PRO A 152 31.03 -5.73 8.81
N SER A 153 31.00 -7.05 8.92
CA SER A 153 31.03 -7.73 10.23
C SER A 153 31.84 -9.02 10.16
N THR A 154 32.49 -9.36 11.26
CA THR A 154 33.16 -10.65 11.51
C THR A 154 32.36 -11.51 12.50
N SER A 155 31.03 -11.35 12.50
CA SER A 155 30.13 -12.05 13.42
C SER A 155 30.27 -13.57 13.32
N PRO A 156 30.18 -14.31 14.45
CA PRO A 156 30.05 -15.75 14.42
C PRO A 156 28.65 -16.22 13.96
N TRP A 157 27.69 -15.30 13.85
CA TRP A 157 26.37 -15.56 13.27
C TRP A 157 26.38 -15.26 11.77
N GLY A 158 25.57 -15.99 11.01
CA GLY A 158 25.41 -15.74 9.58
C GLY A 158 24.14 -16.35 9.03
N ALA A 159 23.16 -15.52 8.70
CA ALA A 159 21.98 -15.93 7.95
C ALA A 159 22.24 -15.81 6.43
N PRO A 160 21.74 -16.74 5.60
CA PRO A 160 21.90 -16.63 4.17
C PRO A 160 20.89 -15.63 3.60
N VAL A 161 21.25 -15.00 2.49
CA VAL A 161 20.39 -14.05 1.78
C VAL A 161 19.73 -14.71 0.57
N LEU A 162 18.51 -14.31 0.26
CA LEU A 162 17.75 -14.76 -0.91
C LEU A 162 16.91 -13.62 -1.50
N PHE A 163 16.53 -13.74 -2.77
CA PHE A 163 15.65 -12.80 -3.43
C PHE A 163 14.22 -13.32 -3.55
N VAL A 164 13.26 -12.42 -3.34
CA VAL A 164 11.85 -12.66 -3.61
C VAL A 164 11.39 -11.67 -4.68
N LYS A 165 10.72 -12.17 -5.73
CA LYS A 165 10.14 -11.32 -6.77
C LYS A 165 8.90 -10.61 -6.24
N LYS A 166 8.85 -9.30 -6.36
CA LYS A 166 7.66 -8.49 -6.14
C LYS A 166 6.72 -8.59 -7.34
N LYS A 167 5.47 -8.13 -7.17
CA LYS A 167 4.45 -8.08 -8.23
C LYS A 167 4.86 -7.21 -9.42
N ASP A 168 5.70 -6.19 -9.17
CA ASP A 168 6.25 -5.28 -10.18
C ASP A 168 7.45 -5.86 -10.95
N GLY A 169 7.88 -7.10 -10.63
CA GLY A 169 9.04 -7.75 -11.23
C GLY A 169 10.38 -7.43 -10.56
N SER A 170 10.44 -6.45 -9.66
CA SER A 170 11.65 -6.13 -8.89
C SER A 170 12.00 -7.22 -7.87
N MET A 171 13.28 -7.34 -7.54
CA MET A 171 13.75 -8.30 -6.54
C MET A 171 13.86 -7.63 -5.16
N ARG A 172 13.34 -8.29 -4.12
CA ARG A 172 13.48 -7.87 -2.72
C ARG A 172 14.53 -8.74 -2.04
N LEU A 173 15.59 -8.11 -1.53
CA LEU A 173 16.55 -8.74 -0.65
C LEU A 173 15.87 -9.21 0.64
N CYS A 174 15.95 -10.49 0.92
CA CYS A 174 15.40 -11.11 2.11
C CYS A 174 16.49 -11.90 2.83
N VAL A 175 16.68 -11.62 4.12
CA VAL A 175 17.59 -12.40 4.97
C VAL A 175 16.81 -13.54 5.62
N ASP A 176 17.31 -14.76 5.50
CA ASP A 176 16.66 -15.95 6.04
C ASP A 176 16.98 -16.16 7.52
N TYR A 177 16.30 -15.39 8.38
CA TYR A 177 16.42 -15.53 9.83
C TYR A 177 15.65 -16.72 10.42
N ARG A 178 15.19 -17.71 9.62
CA ARG A 178 14.39 -18.83 10.16
C ARG A 178 15.10 -19.60 11.27
N GLN A 179 16.41 -19.82 11.16
CA GLN A 179 17.16 -20.52 12.22
C GLN A 179 17.35 -19.64 13.46
N LEU A 180 17.69 -18.36 13.27
CA LEU A 180 17.77 -17.40 14.38
C LEU A 180 16.43 -17.30 15.12
N ASN A 181 15.33 -17.12 14.39
CA ASN A 181 13.98 -16.98 14.96
C ASN A 181 13.51 -18.21 15.76
N ARG A 182 14.08 -19.40 15.52
CA ARG A 182 13.78 -20.61 16.31
C ARG A 182 14.42 -20.57 17.70
N VAL A 183 15.57 -19.91 17.82
CA VAL A 183 16.33 -19.79 19.08
C VAL A 183 16.11 -18.44 19.76
N THR A 184 15.41 -17.51 19.14
CA THR A 184 14.98 -16.24 19.75
C THR A 184 13.82 -16.46 20.71
N VAL A 185 13.89 -15.84 21.89
CA VAL A 185 12.79 -15.79 22.87
C VAL A 185 11.62 -15.06 22.24
N LYS A 186 10.46 -15.74 22.18
CA LYS A 186 9.25 -15.15 21.58
C LYS A 186 8.70 -14.06 22.51
N ASN A 187 8.81 -12.81 22.08
CA ASN A 187 8.12 -11.70 22.74
C ASN A 187 6.61 -11.84 22.52
N LYS A 188 5.89 -12.31 23.54
CA LYS A 188 4.42 -12.41 23.53
C LYS A 188 3.80 -11.10 24.01
N TYR A 189 4.00 -10.04 23.23
CA TYR A 189 3.29 -8.79 23.49
C TYR A 189 1.81 -8.96 23.11
N PRO A 190 0.85 -8.66 24.01
CA PRO A 190 -0.57 -8.79 23.71
C PRO A 190 -0.97 -7.69 22.72
N LEU A 191 -1.08 -8.05 21.45
CA LEU A 191 -1.68 -7.17 20.46
C LEU A 191 -3.19 -7.09 20.73
N PRO A 192 -3.79 -5.88 20.77
CA PRO A 192 -5.21 -5.72 20.97
C PRO A 192 -5.98 -6.36 19.81
N ARG A 193 -7.22 -6.81 20.07
CA ARG A 193 -8.07 -7.33 19.00
C ARG A 193 -8.55 -6.17 18.12
N ILE A 194 -8.81 -6.48 16.86
CA ILE A 194 -9.31 -5.49 15.90
C ILE A 194 -10.64 -4.91 16.38
N ASP A 195 -11.54 -5.74 16.93
CA ASP A 195 -12.82 -5.28 17.47
C ASP A 195 -12.63 -4.29 18.63
N ASP A 196 -11.70 -4.58 19.56
CA ASP A 196 -11.38 -3.68 20.67
C ASP A 196 -10.87 -2.32 20.17
N LEU A 197 -10.03 -2.33 19.11
CA LEU A 197 -9.54 -1.10 18.48
C LEU A 197 -10.66 -0.32 17.77
N LEU A 198 -11.60 -1.00 17.12
CA LEU A 198 -12.73 -0.36 16.44
C LEU A 198 -13.75 0.20 17.42
N ASP A 199 -14.00 -0.48 18.53
CA ASP A 199 -14.89 0.00 19.59
C ASP A 199 -14.37 1.29 20.24
N GLN A 200 -13.05 1.43 20.39
CA GLN A 200 -12.42 2.68 20.85
C GLN A 200 -12.65 3.87 19.91
N LEU A 201 -12.90 3.60 18.63
CA LEU A 201 -13.15 4.62 17.61
C LEU A 201 -14.62 5.04 17.55
N LYS A 202 -15.52 4.43 18.33
CA LYS A 202 -16.94 4.74 18.33
C LYS A 202 -17.19 6.19 18.74
N GLY A 203 -17.95 6.91 17.91
CA GLY A 203 -18.31 8.31 18.14
C GLY A 203 -17.30 9.31 17.57
N ALA A 204 -16.13 8.86 17.11
CA ALA A 204 -15.24 9.69 16.32
C ALA A 204 -15.87 9.97 14.94
N THR A 205 -15.85 11.24 14.52
CA THR A 205 -16.38 11.69 13.23
C THR A 205 -15.28 11.90 12.19
N THR A 206 -14.03 11.91 12.62
CA THR A 206 -12.87 12.22 11.79
C THR A 206 -11.74 11.26 12.14
N PHE A 207 -11.11 10.68 11.12
CA PHE A 207 -10.03 9.72 11.26
C PHE A 207 -8.80 10.21 10.51
N SER A 208 -7.63 9.93 11.08
CA SER A 208 -6.35 10.15 10.41
C SER A 208 -5.52 8.87 10.56
N LYS A 209 -4.85 8.50 9.48
CA LYS A 209 -3.96 7.33 9.45
C LYS A 209 -2.57 7.80 9.10
N ILE A 210 -1.60 7.39 9.91
CA ILE A 210 -0.17 7.63 9.68
C ILE A 210 0.46 6.28 9.38
N ASP A 211 1.24 6.21 8.30
CA ASP A 211 2.00 5.03 7.92
C ASP A 211 3.50 5.33 8.02
N LEU A 212 4.25 4.45 8.68
CA LEU A 212 5.69 4.62 8.86
C LEU A 212 6.43 4.05 7.65
N ARG A 213 7.10 4.94 6.90
CA ARG A 213 7.97 4.55 5.78
C ARG A 213 9.05 3.59 6.27
N SER A 214 9.09 2.37 5.71
CA SER A 214 10.16 1.41 6.02
C SER A 214 10.33 1.18 7.53
N GLY A 215 9.23 1.10 8.30
CA GLY A 215 9.23 1.21 9.76
C GLY A 215 10.24 0.33 10.52
N TYR A 216 10.57 -0.86 10.02
CA TYR A 216 11.61 -1.70 10.64
C TYR A 216 13.01 -1.07 10.64
N TRP A 217 13.38 -0.34 9.58
CA TRP A 217 14.68 0.35 9.48
C TRP A 217 14.79 1.56 10.42
N GLN A 218 13.69 1.98 11.02
CA GLN A 218 13.66 3.04 12.04
C GLN A 218 13.86 2.51 13.47
N LEU A 219 13.95 1.18 13.64
CA LEU A 219 14.26 0.52 14.91
C LEU A 219 15.75 0.22 14.98
N ARG A 220 16.43 0.80 15.98
CA ARG A 220 17.84 0.52 16.24
C ARG A 220 17.99 -0.81 16.96
N ILE A 221 18.91 -1.65 16.51
CA ILE A 221 19.26 -2.89 17.21
C ILE A 221 20.23 -2.57 18.35
N ALA A 222 20.01 -3.16 19.52
CA ALA A 222 20.92 -3.02 20.65
C ALA A 222 22.34 -3.49 20.28
N GLU A 223 23.38 -2.76 20.69
CA GLU A 223 24.76 -3.02 20.25
C GLU A 223 25.23 -4.46 20.47
N LYS A 224 24.88 -5.03 21.62
CA LYS A 224 25.17 -6.43 21.98
C LYS A 224 24.56 -7.47 21.03
N ASP A 225 23.48 -7.10 20.34
CA ASP A 225 22.67 -7.97 19.49
C ASP A 225 22.92 -7.75 18.00
N ILE A 226 23.67 -6.70 17.61
CA ILE A 226 24.09 -6.45 16.22
C ILE A 226 24.69 -7.70 15.56
N PRO A 227 25.60 -8.46 16.22
CA PRO A 227 26.18 -9.65 15.61
C PRO A 227 25.14 -10.70 15.21
N LYS A 228 24.02 -10.83 15.94
CA LYS A 228 22.97 -11.83 15.69
C LYS A 228 22.21 -11.55 14.39
N ASN A 229 22.13 -10.29 13.98
CA ASN A 229 21.51 -9.83 12.74
C ASN A 229 22.49 -9.87 11.54
N SER A 230 23.60 -10.58 11.65
CA SER A 230 24.56 -10.72 10.57
C SER A 230 24.06 -11.70 9.50
N PHE A 231 24.39 -11.40 8.24
CA PHE A 231 24.09 -12.25 7.11
C PHE A 231 25.32 -12.45 6.23
N SER A 232 25.35 -13.57 5.53
CA SER A 232 26.46 -14.00 4.70
C SER A 232 26.02 -14.16 3.26
N TYR A 233 26.89 -13.78 2.33
CA TYR A 233 26.69 -13.90 0.89
C TYR A 233 27.97 -14.41 0.23
N SER A 234 27.83 -15.13 -0.88
CA SER A 234 28.97 -15.65 -1.64
C SER A 234 29.46 -14.62 -2.65
N LEU A 235 30.71 -14.15 -2.51
CA LEU A 235 31.38 -13.30 -3.49
C LEU A 235 32.16 -14.09 -4.56
N TRP A 236 32.25 -15.42 -4.42
CA TRP A 236 33.06 -16.29 -5.29
C TRP A 236 32.36 -16.63 -6.62
N SER A 237 31.99 -15.65 -7.44
CA SER A 237 31.72 -15.86 -8.88
C SER A 237 31.56 -14.54 -9.66
N LEU A 238 32.58 -13.70 -9.61
CA LEU A 238 32.86 -12.74 -10.68
C LEU A 238 34.11 -13.19 -11.43
#